data_AF-A0A455SQQ9-F1
#
_entry.id   AF-A0A455SQQ9-F1
#
_cell.length_a   1.000
_cell.length_b   1.000
_cell.length_c   1.000
_cell.angle_alpha   90.00
_cell.angle_beta   90.00
_cell.angle_gamma   90.00
#
_symmetry.space_group_name_H-M   'P 1'
#
loop_
_entity.id
_entity.type
_entity.pdbx_description
1 polymer ?
#
loop_
_entity_poly.entity_id
_entity_poly.type
_entity_poly.pdbx_seq_one_letter_code
_entity_poly.pdbx_strand_id
1 'polypeptide(L)'
;MRETYRGTPTLQRRHAELSFEERAQLNAVIDLLIPSDGDFPPPSSLHLIDELLIHLHPCQKSQAPRMLTVKRLRLLLHELNISAGGDFCRASPEKQQSLLKQLEWRNPAFFQELWTLANHSYYTRLAYLSGSVKETHTIRYAV
;
A
#
# COMPACT_ATOMS: atom_id res chain seq x y z
N MET A 1 -9.10 15.33 47.54
CA MET A 1 -10.08 15.23 46.43
C MET A 1 -9.31 15.03 45.15
N ARG A 2 -9.72 14.05 44.33
CA ARG A 2 -9.01 13.61 43.11
C ARG A 2 -9.45 14.47 41.93
N GLU A 3 -8.59 15.41 41.50
CA GLU A 3 -8.76 16.07 40.21
C GLU A 3 -8.21 15.16 39.11
N THR A 4 -9.14 14.53 38.40
CA THR A 4 -8.86 13.74 37.21
C THR A 4 -8.59 14.72 36.07
N TYR A 5 -7.33 14.86 35.68
CA TYR A 5 -6.97 15.50 34.41
C TYR A 5 -7.58 14.66 33.29
N ARG A 6 -8.74 15.12 32.81
CA ARG A 6 -9.41 14.63 31.61
C ARG A 6 -8.50 14.99 30.44
N GLY A 7 -7.65 14.03 30.05
CA GLY A 7 -6.87 14.10 28.82
C GLY A 7 -7.81 14.52 27.69
N THR A 8 -7.49 15.64 27.07
CA THR A 8 -8.09 16.07 25.82
C THR A 8 -7.95 14.92 24.82
N PRO A 9 -9.01 14.45 24.16
CA PRO A 9 -8.84 13.56 23.03
C PRO A 9 -8.13 14.41 21.98
N THR A 10 -6.82 14.20 21.86
CA THR A 10 -6.06 14.71 20.74
C THR A 10 -6.83 14.31 19.49
N LEU A 11 -7.10 15.30 18.67
CA LEU A 11 -7.61 15.16 17.33
C LEU A 11 -6.50 14.48 16.50
N GLN A 12 -6.18 13.23 16.86
CA GLN A 12 -5.38 12.33 16.06
C GLN A 12 -6.16 12.24 14.76
N ARG A 13 -5.62 12.92 13.75
CA ARG A 13 -5.74 12.55 12.35
C ARG A 13 -5.93 11.04 12.28
N ARG A 14 -7.18 10.61 12.18
CA ARG A 14 -7.54 9.24 11.86
C ARG A 14 -7.16 9.06 10.40
N HIS A 15 -5.85 9.01 10.11
CA HIS A 15 -5.37 8.26 8.98
C HIS A 15 -6.02 6.90 9.14
N ALA A 16 -6.64 6.38 8.10
CA ALA A 16 -7.28 5.08 8.19
C ALA A 16 -6.16 4.04 8.30
N GLU A 17 -5.65 3.85 9.52
CA GLU A 17 -4.48 3.05 9.81
C GLU A 17 -4.86 1.58 9.63
N LEU A 18 -4.40 0.98 8.54
CA LEU A 18 -4.38 -0.47 8.43
C LEU A 18 -3.61 -1.06 9.62
N SER A 19 -4.12 -2.14 10.19
CA SER A 19 -3.42 -2.90 11.24
C SER A 19 -2.08 -3.42 10.71
N PHE A 20 -1.18 -3.83 11.60
CA PHE A 20 0.10 -4.42 11.21
C PHE A 20 -0.08 -5.62 10.27
N GLU A 21 -1.06 -6.49 10.56
CA GLU A 21 -1.39 -7.65 9.73
C GLU A 21 -1.95 -7.24 8.37
N GLU A 22 -2.88 -6.27 8.33
CA GLU A 22 -3.43 -5.73 7.08
C GLU A 22 -2.33 -5.10 6.21
N ARG A 23 -1.37 -4.39 6.83
CA ARG A 23 -0.21 -3.81 6.14
C ARG A 23 0.70 -4.90 5.56
N ALA A 24 0.98 -5.95 6.34
CA ALA A 24 1.81 -7.08 5.89
C ALA A 24 1.15 -7.82 4.71
N GLN A 25 -0.15 -8.06 4.80
CA GLN A 25 -0.92 -8.68 3.74
C GLN A 25 -0.97 -7.82 2.48
N LEU A 26 -1.18 -6.51 2.62
CA LEU A 26 -1.17 -5.60 1.49
C LEU A 26 0.21 -5.56 0.80
N ASN A 27 1.30 -5.58 1.56
CA ASN A 27 2.64 -5.71 0.99
C ASN A 27 2.78 -6.99 0.17
N ALA A 28 2.39 -8.14 0.72
CA ALA A 28 2.44 -9.41 0.01
C ALA A 28 1.60 -9.39 -1.28
N VAL A 29 0.43 -8.74 -1.27
CA VAL A 29 -0.37 -8.54 -2.48
C VAL A 29 0.39 -7.67 -3.49
N ILE A 30 1.02 -6.58 -3.08
CA ILE A 30 1.75 -5.69 -3.99
C ILE A 30 2.98 -6.40 -4.59
N ASP A 31 3.74 -7.18 -3.82
CA ASP A 31 4.85 -8.00 -4.34
C ASP A 31 4.38 -9.00 -5.41
N LEU A 32 3.16 -9.53 -5.29
CA LEU A 32 2.58 -10.42 -6.29
C LEU A 32 2.07 -9.66 -7.53
N LEU A 33 1.68 -8.38 -7.39
CA LEU A 33 1.20 -7.54 -8.50
C LEU A 33 2.35 -6.93 -9.32
N ILE A 34 3.49 -6.65 -8.68
CA ILE A 34 4.65 -6.01 -9.30
C ILE A 34 5.81 -7.00 -9.20
N PRO A 35 6.11 -7.76 -10.27
CA PRO A 35 7.23 -8.68 -10.24
C PRO A 35 8.53 -7.90 -10.02
N SER A 36 9.34 -8.37 -9.09
CA SER A 36 10.68 -7.83 -8.88
C SER A 36 11.57 -8.38 -9.99
N ASP A 37 11.85 -7.56 -11.00
CA ASP A 37 12.87 -7.86 -12.00
C ASP A 37 14.22 -7.40 -11.47
N GLY A 38 15.31 -8.13 -11.73
CA GLY A 38 16.59 -8.02 -10.99
C GLY A 38 17.25 -6.63 -10.94
N ASP A 39 16.79 -5.69 -11.77
CA ASP A 39 17.23 -4.29 -11.80
C ASP A 39 16.46 -3.38 -10.82
N PHE A 40 15.31 -3.83 -10.31
CA PHE A 40 14.43 -3.05 -9.45
C PHE A 40 14.16 -3.72 -8.09
N PRO A 41 14.18 -2.96 -6.98
CA PRO A 41 13.92 -3.52 -5.66
C PRO A 41 12.47 -4.00 -5.52
N PRO A 42 12.21 -5.02 -4.68
CA PRO A 42 10.85 -5.47 -4.41
C PRO A 42 10.03 -4.34 -3.77
N PRO A 43 8.75 -4.20 -4.12
CA PRO A 43 7.90 -3.12 -3.62
C PRO A 43 7.79 -3.09 -2.09
N SER A 44 7.85 -4.25 -1.43
CA SER A 44 7.90 -4.33 0.04
C SER A 44 9.09 -3.61 0.67
N SER A 45 10.24 -3.54 -0.02
CA SER A 45 11.43 -2.82 0.46
C SER A 45 11.30 -1.29 0.33
N LEU A 46 10.30 -0.80 -0.40
CA LEU A 46 10.10 0.63 -0.65
C LEU A 46 9.10 1.29 0.31
N HIS A 47 8.54 0.54 1.27
CA HIS A 47 7.56 1.02 2.25
C HIS A 47 6.39 1.81 1.62
N LEU A 48 5.84 1.28 0.51
CA LEU A 48 4.86 1.96 -0.34
C LEU A 48 3.46 2.11 0.28
N ILE A 49 3.20 1.40 1.38
CA ILE A 49 1.88 1.35 2.00
C ILE A 49 1.38 2.73 2.41
N ASP A 50 2.23 3.55 3.04
CA ASP A 50 1.83 4.87 3.50
C ASP A 50 1.50 5.81 2.34
N GLU A 51 2.27 5.77 1.24
CA GLU A 51 1.98 6.51 0.01
C GLU A 51 0.66 6.05 -0.64
N LEU A 52 0.46 4.72 -0.74
CA LEU A 52 -0.77 4.14 -1.25
C LEU A 52 -1.98 4.60 -0.42
N LEU A 53 -1.87 4.60 0.90
CA LEU A 53 -2.94 5.05 1.79
C LEU A 53 -3.25 6.54 1.64
N ILE A 54 -2.25 7.39 1.40
CA ILE A 54 -2.45 8.83 1.10
C ILE A 54 -3.32 8.98 -0.15
N HIS A 55 -3.06 8.20 -1.19
CA HIS A 55 -3.87 8.23 -2.41
C HIS A 55 -5.29 7.69 -2.19
N LEU A 56 -5.52 6.81 -1.23
CA LEU A 56 -6.86 6.29 -0.90
C LEU A 56 -7.69 7.23 -0.04
N HIS A 57 -7.07 8.22 0.59
CA HIS A 57 -7.82 9.25 1.28
C HIS A 57 -8.55 10.13 0.27
N PRO A 58 -9.86 10.38 0.45
CA PRO A 58 -10.58 11.32 -0.39
C PRO A 58 -9.94 12.69 -0.19
N CYS A 59 -9.18 13.15 -1.19
CA CYS A 59 -8.81 14.56 -1.26
C CYS A 59 -10.15 15.33 -1.33
N GLN A 60 -10.35 16.31 -0.44
CA GLN A 60 -11.61 17.06 -0.26
C GLN A 60 -12.18 17.69 -1.56
N LYS A 61 -11.45 17.64 -2.67
CA LYS A 61 -11.81 18.19 -3.99
C LYS A 61 -12.28 17.14 -5.02
N SER A 62 -12.14 15.84 -4.78
CA SER A 62 -12.51 14.81 -5.77
C SER A 62 -13.93 14.29 -5.52
N GLN A 63 -14.90 14.77 -6.30
CA GLN A 63 -16.32 14.33 -6.23
C GLN A 63 -16.61 12.99 -6.92
N ALA A 64 -15.63 12.39 -7.62
CA ALA A 64 -15.82 11.11 -8.28
C ALA A 64 -15.82 9.94 -7.27
N PRO A 65 -16.82 9.04 -7.29
CA PRO A 65 -16.78 7.82 -6.49
C PRO A 65 -15.63 6.93 -6.95
N ARG A 66 -14.63 6.73 -6.11
CA ARG A 66 -13.55 5.74 -6.36
C ARG A 66 -14.03 4.36 -5.97
N MET A 67 -13.82 3.34 -6.80
CA MET A 67 -14.12 1.97 -6.35
C MET A 67 -13.13 1.54 -5.27
N LEU A 68 -11.89 2.02 -5.34
CA LEU A 68 -10.87 1.76 -4.34
C LEU A 68 -10.97 2.78 -3.18
N THR A 69 -11.41 2.30 -2.03
CA THR A 69 -11.46 3.06 -0.77
C THR A 69 -10.80 2.22 0.33
N VAL A 70 -10.33 2.85 1.41
CA VAL A 70 -9.74 2.09 2.53
C VAL A 70 -10.72 1.05 3.09
N LYS A 71 -12.02 1.37 3.16
CA LYS A 71 -13.05 0.42 3.60
C LYS A 71 -13.12 -0.81 2.70
N ARG A 72 -13.11 -0.61 1.37
CA ARG A 72 -13.14 -1.73 0.41
C ARG A 72 -11.83 -2.50 0.38
N LEU A 73 -10.69 -1.83 0.57
CA LEU A 73 -9.39 -2.48 0.69
C LEU A 73 -9.35 -3.43 1.88
N ARG A 74 -9.81 -2.98 3.06
CA ARG A 74 -9.90 -3.83 4.25
C ARG A 74 -10.81 -5.04 4.04
N LEU A 75 -11.96 -4.84 3.42
CA LEU A 75 -12.88 -5.94 3.11
C LEU A 75 -12.22 -6.99 2.22
N LEU A 76 -11.47 -6.55 1.22
CA LEU A 76 -10.74 -7.44 0.33
C LEU A 76 -9.63 -8.20 1.06
N LEU A 77 -8.83 -7.53 1.89
CA LEU A 77 -7.78 -8.19 2.68
C LEU A 77 -8.40 -9.26 3.59
N HIS A 78 -9.55 -8.95 4.19
CA HIS A 78 -10.30 -9.92 4.97
C HIS A 78 -10.83 -11.10 4.13
N GLU A 79 -11.42 -10.86 2.96
CA GLU A 79 -11.88 -11.92 2.05
C GLU A 79 -10.72 -12.81 1.57
N LEU A 80 -9.56 -12.23 1.27
CA LEU A 80 -8.35 -12.98 0.89
C LEU A 80 -7.84 -13.85 2.03
N ASN A 81 -7.85 -13.36 3.28
CA ASN A 81 -7.48 -14.16 4.44
C ASN A 81 -8.44 -15.34 4.64
N ILE A 82 -9.76 -15.10 4.58
CA ILE A 82 -10.76 -16.17 4.68
C ILE A 82 -10.53 -17.21 3.59
N SER A 83 -10.36 -16.78 2.33
CA SER A 83 -10.17 -17.67 1.18
C SER A 83 -8.83 -18.43 1.25
N ALA A 84 -7.83 -17.87 1.92
CA ALA A 84 -6.56 -18.53 2.19
C ALA A 84 -6.63 -19.57 3.31
N GLY A 85 -7.67 -19.58 4.14
CA GLY A 85 -7.80 -20.44 5.31
C GLY A 85 -7.41 -19.76 6.64
N GLY A 86 -7.43 -18.42 6.67
CA GLY A 86 -7.20 -17.59 7.85
C GLY A 86 -6.05 -16.60 7.69
N ASP A 87 -4.99 -16.99 6.96
CA ASP A 87 -3.79 -16.18 6.77
C ASP A 87 -3.30 -16.29 5.33
N PHE A 88 -3.49 -15.20 4.57
CA PHE A 88 -3.06 -15.10 3.18
C PHE A 88 -1.54 -15.15 3.04
N CYS A 89 -0.80 -14.50 3.95
CA CYS A 89 0.66 -14.43 3.90
C CYS A 89 1.31 -15.80 4.10
N ARG A 90 0.67 -16.69 4.87
CA ARG A 90 1.12 -18.07 5.10
C ARG A 90 0.67 -19.08 4.04
N ALA A 91 -0.22 -18.70 3.13
CA ALA A 91 -0.62 -19.58 2.04
C ALA A 91 0.55 -19.84 1.09
N SER A 92 0.52 -20.98 0.38
CA SER A 92 1.52 -21.26 -0.66
C SER A 92 1.46 -20.20 -1.77
N PRO A 93 2.59 -19.89 -2.43
CA PRO A 93 2.63 -18.88 -3.48
C PRO A 93 1.64 -19.18 -4.62
N GLU A 94 1.46 -20.45 -4.97
CA GLU A 94 0.47 -20.90 -5.97
C GLU A 94 -0.97 -20.56 -5.53
N LYS A 95 -1.28 -20.73 -4.24
CA LYS A 95 -2.59 -20.40 -3.68
C LYS A 95 -2.80 -18.89 -3.65
N GLN A 96 -1.79 -18.12 -3.22
CA GLN A 96 -1.85 -16.65 -3.23
C GLN A 96 -2.11 -16.10 -4.63
N GLN A 97 -1.38 -16.58 -5.64
CA GLN A 97 -1.59 -16.19 -7.04
C GLN A 97 -2.96 -16.60 -7.57
N SER A 98 -3.43 -17.81 -7.23
CA SER A 98 -4.76 -18.27 -7.63
C SER A 98 -5.87 -17.40 -7.05
N LEU A 99 -5.74 -16.99 -5.78
CA LEU A 99 -6.68 -16.08 -5.12
C LEU A 99 -6.67 -14.68 -5.76
N LEU A 100 -5.51 -14.16 -6.14
CA LEU A 100 -5.42 -12.88 -6.86
C LEU A 100 -6.04 -12.96 -8.25
N LYS A 101 -5.84 -14.07 -8.99
CA LYS A 101 -6.54 -14.30 -10.27
C LYS A 101 -8.05 -14.38 -10.08
N GLN A 102 -8.54 -15.04 -9.04
CA GLN A 102 -9.96 -15.08 -8.74
C GLN A 102 -10.53 -13.69 -8.43
N LEU A 103 -9.78 -12.86 -7.69
CA LEU A 103 -10.13 -11.47 -7.44
C LEU A 103 -10.23 -10.66 -8.74
N GLU A 104 -9.23 -10.79 -9.63
CA GLU A 104 -9.21 -10.14 -10.95
C GLU A 104 -10.46 -10.52 -11.77
N TRP A 105 -10.81 -11.81 -11.80
CA TRP A 105 -11.97 -12.30 -12.52
C TRP A 105 -13.29 -11.82 -11.92
N ARG A 106 -13.41 -11.79 -10.58
CA ARG A 106 -14.64 -11.40 -9.87
C ARG A 106 -14.89 -9.90 -9.93
N ASN A 107 -13.84 -9.08 -9.85
CA ASN A 107 -13.95 -7.63 -9.80
C ASN A 107 -12.82 -6.95 -10.62
N PRO A 108 -12.86 -7.02 -11.96
CA PRO A 108 -11.78 -6.53 -12.81
C PRO A 108 -11.52 -5.03 -12.66
N ALA A 109 -12.58 -4.21 -12.52
CA ALA A 109 -12.44 -2.76 -12.34
C ALA A 109 -11.73 -2.40 -11.02
N PHE A 110 -12.06 -3.11 -9.94
CA PHE A 110 -11.39 -2.92 -8.66
C PHE A 110 -9.93 -3.35 -8.73
N PHE A 111 -9.67 -4.53 -9.32
CA PHE A 111 -8.32 -5.07 -9.48
C PHE A 111 -7.46 -4.11 -10.30
N GLN A 112 -8.01 -3.55 -11.37
CA GLN A 112 -7.33 -2.57 -12.21
C GLN A 112 -7.00 -1.27 -11.46
N GLU A 113 -7.93 -0.75 -10.64
CA GLU A 113 -7.63 0.41 -9.78
C GLU A 113 -6.53 0.10 -8.76
N LEU A 114 -6.57 -1.07 -8.12
CA LEU A 114 -5.55 -1.51 -7.15
C LEU A 114 -4.18 -1.65 -7.83
N TRP A 115 -4.12 -2.32 -8.98
CA TRP A 115 -2.90 -2.51 -9.75
C TRP A 115 -2.34 -1.18 -10.25
N THR A 116 -3.19 -0.29 -10.78
CA THR A 116 -2.80 1.04 -11.23
C THR A 116 -2.22 1.85 -10.09
N LEU A 117 -2.87 1.83 -8.92
CA LEU A 117 -2.40 2.57 -7.76
C LEU A 117 -1.09 2.00 -7.23
N ALA A 118 -0.96 0.68 -7.13
CA ALA A 118 0.27 0.02 -6.71
C ALA A 118 1.45 0.37 -7.63
N ASN A 119 1.26 0.30 -8.96
CA ASN A 119 2.27 0.68 -9.94
C ASN A 119 2.62 2.16 -9.87
N HIS A 120 1.61 3.04 -9.76
CA HIS A 120 1.86 4.47 -9.63
C HIS A 120 2.69 4.78 -8.39
N SER A 121 2.35 4.21 -7.23
CA SER A 121 3.11 4.38 -5.99
C SER A 121 4.53 3.83 -6.13
N TYR A 122 4.70 2.66 -6.74
CA TYR A 122 6.00 2.02 -6.95
C TYR A 122 6.94 2.88 -7.80
N TYR A 123 6.51 3.26 -9.01
CA TYR A 123 7.34 4.05 -9.91
C TYR A 123 7.54 5.49 -9.45
N THR A 124 6.57 6.08 -8.75
CA THR A 124 6.76 7.40 -8.12
C THR A 124 7.86 7.33 -7.06
N ARG A 125 7.88 6.28 -6.24
CA ARG A 125 8.92 6.08 -5.22
C ARG A 125 10.29 5.83 -5.84
N LEU A 126 10.36 5.00 -6.88
CA LEU A 126 11.61 4.79 -7.63
C LEU A 126 12.11 6.07 -8.27
N ALA A 127 11.24 6.87 -8.88
CA ALA A 127 11.60 8.16 -9.46
C ALA A 127 12.17 9.10 -8.38
N TYR A 128 11.54 9.18 -7.21
CA TYR A 128 12.06 9.95 -6.07
C TYR A 128 13.45 9.49 -5.64
N LEU A 129 13.66 8.18 -5.47
CA LEU A 129 14.95 7.62 -5.10
C LEU A 129 16.03 7.86 -6.16
N SER A 130 15.71 7.67 -7.44
CA SER A 130 16.63 7.93 -8.55
C SER A 130 16.97 9.42 -8.73
N GLY A 131 16.04 10.32 -8.38
CA GLY A 131 16.25 11.76 -8.37
C GLY A 131 17.16 12.23 -7.24
N SER A 132 17.05 11.62 -6.05
CA SER A 132 17.92 11.92 -4.90
C SER A 132 19.36 11.43 -5.06
N VAL A 133 19.64 10.47 -5.96
CA VAL A 133 21.01 9.98 -6.24
C VAL A 133 21.83 10.96 -7.08
N LYS A 134 21.23 12.04 -7.62
CA LYS A 134 21.96 13.04 -8.43
C LYS A 134 22.58 14.20 -7.64
N GLU A 135 22.42 14.27 -6.31
CA GLU A 135 22.90 15.41 -5.50
C GLU A 135 24.16 15.17 -4.66
N THR A 136 24.93 14.10 -4.95
CA THR A 136 26.23 13.84 -4.31
C THR A 136 27.33 13.59 -5.33
N HIS A 137 27.63 14.59 -6.16
CA HIS A 137 28.99 14.77 -6.69
C HIS A 137 29.41 16.23 -6.53
N THR A 138 29.77 16.57 -5.29
CA THR A 138 30.69 17.68 -5.01
C THR A 138 31.99 17.40 -5.75
N ILE A 139 32.18 18.02 -6.92
CA ILE A 139 33.51 18.18 -7.48
C ILE A 139 34.05 19.50 -6.94
N ARG A 140 34.88 19.41 -5.90
CA ARG A 140 35.80 20.47 -5.50
C ARG A 140 36.79 20.66 -6.65
N TYR A 141 36.65 21.74 -7.41
CA TYR A 141 37.79 22.30 -8.12
C TYR A 141 38.45 23.33 -7.22
N ALA A 142 39.61 22.95 -6.68
CA ALA A 142 40.58 23.90 -6.17
C ALA A 142 41.31 24.51 -7.36
N VAL A 143 41.31 25.85 -7.46
CA VAL A 143 42.33 26.65 -8.14
C VAL A 143 42.61 27.86 -7.26
#